data_AF-A0A0W4ZMY7-F1
#
_entry.id   AF-A0A0W4ZMY7-F1
#
_cell.length_a   1.000
_cell.length_b   1.000
_cell.length_c   1.000
_cell.angle_alpha   90.00
_cell.angle_beta   90.00
_cell.angle_gamma   90.00
#
_symmetry.space_group_name_H-M   'P 1'
#
loop_
_entity.id
_entity.type
_entity.pdbx_description
1 polymer ?
#
loop_
_entity_poly.entity_id
_entity_poly.type
_entity_poly.pdbx_seq_one_letter_code
_entity_poly.pdbx_strand_id
1 'polypeptide(L)'
;MEEFNILKAGNIIVRQRGTKFYPGENVGMGRDHTLYALEPGFVQFYQDPLQPKRKFVGVVFDRATKLPLSKNEPRIRRLGMKEVEIN
;
A
#
# COMPACT_ATOMS: atom_id res chain seq x y z
N MET A 1 3.74 24.25 2.81
CA MET A 1 3.85 23.14 3.78
C MET A 1 4.15 21.91 2.97
N GLU A 2 5.34 21.36 3.14
CA GLU A 2 5.92 20.40 2.20
C GLU A 2 5.12 19.09 2.09
N GLU A 3 4.62 18.77 0.90
CA GLU A 3 4.07 17.46 0.49
C GLU A 3 5.13 16.33 0.47
N PHE A 4 6.28 16.52 1.12
CA PHE A 4 7.52 15.80 0.80
C PHE A 4 7.55 14.31 1.15
N ASN A 5 6.50 13.74 1.75
CA ASN A 5 6.54 12.36 2.26
C ASN A 5 5.26 11.57 1.99
N ILE A 6 4.61 11.78 0.85
CA ILE A 6 3.56 10.89 0.34
C ILE A 6 4.15 10.08 -0.81
N LEU A 7 4.09 8.75 -0.73
CA LEU A 7 4.47 7.89 -1.84
C LEU A 7 3.49 8.10 -2.98
N LYS A 8 3.99 8.19 -4.22
CA LYS A 8 3.15 8.19 -5.42
C LYS A 8 2.90 6.76 -5.89
N ALA A 9 1.81 6.56 -6.64
CA ALA A 9 1.59 5.30 -7.34
C ALA A 9 2.77 5.02 -8.29
N GLY A 10 3.20 3.75 -8.35
CA GLY A 10 4.35 3.30 -9.13
C GLY A 10 5.70 3.41 -8.41
N ASN A 11 5.78 4.10 -7.27
CA ASN A 11 7.03 4.20 -6.51
C ASN A 11 7.46 2.82 -6.00
N ILE A 12 8.74 2.50 -6.17
CA ILE A 12 9.36 1.29 -5.64
C ILE A 12 9.49 1.41 -4.11
N ILE A 13 8.97 0.44 -3.38
CA ILE A 13 9.01 0.39 -1.92
C ILE A 13 10.16 -0.52 -1.45
N VAL A 14 10.26 -1.72 -2.03
CA VAL A 14 11.29 -2.71 -1.66
C VAL A 14 11.83 -3.39 -2.90
N ARG A 15 13.15 -3.37 -3.09
CA ARG A 15 13.84 -4.27 -4.02
C ARG A 15 14.38 -5.47 -3.26
N GLN A 16 14.09 -6.68 -3.75
CA GLN A 16 14.47 -7.91 -3.07
C GLN A 16 14.78 -9.02 -4.08
N ARG A 17 15.50 -10.06 -3.64
CA ARG A 17 15.63 -11.33 -4.37
C ARG A 17 14.79 -12.37 -3.63
N GLY A 18 13.73 -12.85 -4.28
CA GLY A 18 12.69 -13.66 -3.63
C GLY A 18 11.78 -12.82 -2.72
N THR A 19 10.79 -13.46 -2.10
CA THR A 19 9.75 -12.79 -1.29
C THR A 19 10.08 -12.79 0.20
N LYS A 20 10.97 -11.88 0.63
CA LYS A 20 11.19 -11.60 2.06
C LYS A 20 10.01 -10.84 2.66
N PHE A 21 9.52 -9.89 1.87
CA PHE A 21 8.27 -9.18 2.11
C PHE A 21 7.27 -9.54 1.02
N TYR A 22 6.02 -9.73 1.44
CA TYR A 22 4.89 -10.01 0.57
C TYR A 22 4.10 -8.72 0.32
N PRO A 23 3.47 -8.59 -0.86
CA PRO A 23 2.57 -7.47 -1.13
C PRO A 23 1.34 -7.56 -0.21
N GLY A 24 1.07 -6.47 0.51
CA GLY A 24 -0.11 -6.26 1.35
C GLY A 24 -1.10 -5.31 0.69
N GLU A 25 -1.85 -4.56 1.51
CA GLU A 25 -2.86 -3.60 1.02
C GLU A 25 -2.24 -2.54 0.09
N ASN A 26 -2.84 -2.28 -1.07
CA ASN A 26 -2.42 -1.27 -2.05
C ASN A 26 -0.96 -1.39 -2.55
N VAL A 27 -0.38 -2.60 -2.53
CA VAL A 27 0.99 -2.87 -3.00
C VAL A 27 0.97 -3.95 -4.08
N GLY A 28 1.67 -3.70 -5.18
CA GLY A 28 1.92 -4.66 -6.25
C GLY A 28 3.31 -5.29 -6.13
N MET A 29 3.50 -6.42 -6.83
CA MET A 29 4.80 -7.10 -6.93
C MET A 29 5.19 -7.29 -8.39
N GLY A 30 6.40 -6.87 -8.74
CA GLY A 30 6.97 -7.01 -10.09
C GLY A 30 7.52 -8.42 -10.34
N ARG A 31 7.95 -8.67 -11.58
CA ARG A 31 8.53 -9.96 -12.01
C ARG A 31 9.77 -10.36 -11.21
N ASP A 32 10.56 -9.39 -10.77
CA ASP A 32 11.77 -9.61 -9.95
C ASP A 32 11.47 -9.58 -8.44
N HIS A 33 10.20 -9.70 -8.04
CA HIS A 33 9.71 -9.58 -6.66
C HIS A 33 9.87 -8.18 -6.04
N THR A 34 10.19 -7.15 -6.83
CA THR A 34 10.17 -5.76 -6.38
C THR A 34 8.75 -5.35 -5.98
N LEU A 35 8.58 -4.77 -4.80
CA LEU A 35 7.30 -4.24 -4.34
C LEU A 35 7.15 -2.77 -4.72
N TYR A 36 5.99 -2.39 -5.22
CA TYR A 36 5.66 -1.02 -5.64
C TYR A 36 4.27 -0.59 -5.18
N ALA A 37 4.07 0.71 -4.98
CA ALA A 37 2.79 1.25 -4.56
C ALA A 37 1.77 1.26 -5.71
N LEU A 38 0.55 0.78 -5.47
CA LEU A 38 -0.56 0.90 -6.44
C LEU A 38 -1.28 2.23 -6.29
N GLU A 39 -1.35 2.76 -5.07
CA GLU A 39 -2.03 3.99 -4.71
C GLU A 39 -1.08 4.95 -4.00
N PRO A 40 -1.32 6.27 -4.07
CA PRO A 40 -0.54 7.22 -3.29
C PRO A 40 -0.92 7.19 -1.81
N GLY A 41 0.08 7.19 -0.93
CA GLY A 41 -0.15 7.09 0.51
C GLY A 41 1.11 6.90 1.34
N PHE A 42 0.98 6.21 2.47
CA PHE A 42 2.04 5.98 3.44
C PHE A 42 2.33 4.48 3.57
N VAL A 43 3.61 4.11 3.52
CA VAL A 43 4.05 2.72 3.62
C VAL A 43 3.97 2.23 5.06
N GLN A 44 3.44 1.02 5.27
CA GLN A 44 3.46 0.32 6.54
C GLN A 44 3.94 -1.12 6.37
N PHE A 45 4.82 -1.53 7.28
CA PHE A 45 5.26 -2.92 7.42
C PHE A 45 4.46 -3.58 8.52
N TYR A 46 3.89 -4.76 8.27
CA TYR A 46 3.06 -5.45 9.24
C TYR A 46 3.15 -6.97 9.09
N GLN A 47 2.61 -7.68 10.08
CA GLN A 47 2.39 -9.11 10.05
C GLN A 47 0.89 -9.36 10.15
N ASP A 48 0.38 -10.28 9.33
CA ASP A 48 -1.02 -10.69 9.38
C ASP A 48 -1.14 -11.92 10.29
N PRO A 49 -1.97 -11.88 11.36
CA PRO A 49 -2.26 -13.05 12.20
C PRO A 49 -2.74 -14.28 11.41
N LEU A 50 -3.40 -14.08 10.27
CA LEU A 50 -3.85 -15.16 9.40
C LEU A 50 -2.68 -15.87 8.70
N GLN A 51 -1.54 -15.20 8.53
CA GLN A 51 -0.36 -15.71 7.84
C GLN A 51 0.92 -15.45 8.66
N PRO A 52 1.10 -16.14 9.80
CA PRO A 52 2.11 -15.80 10.81
C PRO A 52 3.57 -15.94 10.32
N LYS A 53 3.80 -16.75 9.28
CA LYS A 53 5.14 -16.96 8.71
C LYS A 53 5.57 -15.86 7.73
N ARG A 54 4.68 -14.94 7.36
CA ARG A 54 4.91 -13.93 6.31
C ARG A 54 4.95 -12.52 6.88
N LYS A 55 5.79 -11.68 6.26
CA LYS A 55 5.87 -10.24 6.54
C LYS A 55 5.31 -9.49 5.34
N PHE A 56 4.49 -8.48 5.58
CA PHE A 56 3.79 -7.75 4.54
C PHE A 56 4.22 -6.29 4.49
N VAL A 57 4.06 -5.70 3.32
CA VAL A 57 4.21 -4.27 3.06
C VAL A 57 2.93 -3.78 2.44
N GLY A 58 2.28 -2.81 3.07
CA GLY A 58 1.08 -2.17 2.54
C GLY A 58 1.25 -0.66 2.43
N VAL A 59 0.33 -0.03 1.71
CA VAL A 59 0.19 1.42 1.62
C VAL A 59 -1.19 1.82 2.12
N VAL A 60 -1.22 2.73 3.09
CA VAL A 60 -2.46 3.28 3.66
C VAL A 60 -2.69 4.71 3.16
N PHE A 61 -3.96 5.10 3.02
CA PHE A 61 -4.32 6.44 2.60
C PHE A 61 -4.05 7.49 3.69
N ASP A 62 -4.32 7.12 4.94
CA ASP A 62 -4.13 7.97 6.12
C ASP A 62 -3.09 7.35 7.07
N ARG A 63 -2.23 8.19 7.66
CA ARG A 63 -1.20 7.72 8.62
C ARG A 63 -1.78 7.11 9.89
N ALA A 64 -3.02 7.45 10.24
CA ALA A 64 -3.69 6.97 11.44
C ALA A 64 -4.15 5.51 11.31
N THR A 65 -4.44 5.06 10.09
CA THR A 65 -4.86 3.68 9.82
C THR A 65 -3.70 2.72 10.13
N LYS A 66 -3.99 1.60 10.82
CA LYS A 66 -2.99 0.56 11.10
C LYS A 66 -3.34 -0.72 10.35
N LEU A 67 -2.36 -1.31 9.68
CA LEU A 67 -2.47 -2.65 9.11
C LEU A 67 -2.04 -3.72 10.13
N PRO A 68 -2.65 -4.93 10.11
CA PRO A 68 -3.67 -5.41 9.17
C PRO A 68 -5.08 -4.87 9.47
N LEU A 69 -5.89 -4.67 8.42
CA LEU A 69 -7.30 -4.32 8.57
C LEU A 69 -8.10 -5.50 9.13
N SER A 70 -9.16 -5.21 9.90
CA SER A 70 -10.08 -6.25 10.37
C SER A 70 -10.85 -6.84 9.19
N LYS A 71 -10.99 -8.17 9.17
CA LYS A 71 -11.67 -8.90 8.07
C LYS A 71 -13.12 -8.44 7.84
N ASN A 72 -13.80 -8.02 8.90
CA ASN A 72 -15.22 -7.65 8.84
C ASN A 72 -15.44 -6.15 8.58
N GLU A 73 -14.36 -5.36 8.53
CA GLU A 73 -14.44 -3.93 8.24
C GLU A 73 -14.52 -3.70 6.73
N PRO A 74 -15.31 -2.73 6.25
CA PRO A 74 -15.30 -2.36 4.84
C PRO A 74 -13.89 -1.97 4.38
N ARG A 75 -13.52 -2.39 3.17
CA ARG A 75 -12.25 -1.97 2.57
C ARG A 75 -12.31 -0.48 2.25
N ILE A 76 -11.37 0.28 2.82
CA ILE A 76 -11.16 1.68 2.49
C ILE A 76 -10.66 1.77 1.04
N ARG A 77 -11.30 2.59 0.21
CA ARG A 77 -10.93 2.81 -1.20
C ARG A 77 -10.90 4.30 -1.51
N ARG A 78 -10.06 4.70 -2.46
CA ARG A 78 -9.99 6.06 -2.98
C ARG A 78 -10.60 6.09 -4.38
N LEU A 79 -11.46 7.07 -4.65
CA LEU A 79 -12.10 7.23 -5.97
C LEU A 79 -11.07 7.58 -7.05
N GLY A 80 -10.08 8.41 -6.73
CA GLY A 80 -8.99 8.76 -7.65
C GLY A 80 -9.39 9.64 -8.83
N MET A 81 -10.63 10.14 -8.86
CA MET A 81 -11.16 11.00 -9.93
C MET A 81 -11.37 12.43 -9.42
N LYS A 82 -11.36 13.39 -10.35
CA LYS A 82 -11.71 14.79 -10.09
C LYS A 82 -12.95 15.13 -10.89
N GLU A 83 -13.85 15.90 -10.28
CA GLU A 83 -14.98 16.49 -11.00
C GLU A 83 -14.45 17.45 -12.06
N VAL A 84 -15.05 17.39 -13.25
CA VAL A 84 -14.74 18.26 -14.37
C VAL A 84 -16.05 18.95 -14.75
N GLU A 85 -16.09 20.27 -14.61
CA GLU A 85 -17.23 21.07 -15.07
C GLU A 85 -17.30 20.98 -16.60
N ILE A 86 -18.42 20.50 -17.10
CA ILE A 86 -18.70 20.44 -18.54
C ILE A 86 -19.40 21.75 -18.91
N ASN A 87 -18.72 22.59 -19.69
CA ASN A 87 -19.31 23.80 -20.28
C ASN A 87 -20.22 23.46 -21.47
#